data_AF-A0A091H2L4-F1
#
_entry.id   AF-A0A091H2L4-F1
#
_cell.length_a   1.000
_cell.length_b   1.000
_cell.length_c   1.000
_cell.angle_alpha   90.00
_cell.angle_beta   90.00
_cell.angle_gamma   90.00
#
_symmetry.space_group_name_H-M   'P 1'
#
loop_
_entity.id
_entity.type
_entity.pdbx_description
1 polymer ?
#
loop_
_entity_poly.entity_id
_entity_poly.type
_entity_poly.pdbx_seq_one_letter_code
_entity_poly.pdbx_strand_id
1 'polypeptide(L)'
;MAWNNEENARQRARREERIRKEEEEQKKQKVQAAENKAKKMEAFLKEKEREVLQLQEEAKSFITPENLDARIEECLDNPRNYNFAIDKEGRIVQRTVLS
;
A
#
# COMPACT_ATOMS: atom_id res chain seq x y z
N MET A 1 61.27 -0.40 20.54
CA MET A 1 60.35 0.54 19.85
C MET A 1 59.97 0.08 18.44
N ALA A 2 60.91 -0.43 17.62
CA ALA A 2 60.62 -0.88 16.25
C ALA A 2 59.51 -1.95 16.14
N TRP A 3 59.53 -2.96 17.02
CA TRP A 3 58.52 -4.04 17.03
C TRP A 3 57.08 -3.52 17.27
N ASN A 4 56.90 -2.53 18.14
CA ASN A 4 55.60 -1.90 18.36
C ASN A 4 55.12 -1.17 17.09
N ASN A 5 56.03 -0.50 16.38
CA ASN A 5 55.68 0.19 15.13
C ASN A 5 55.30 -0.79 14.02
N GLU A 6 55.98 -1.92 13.90
CA GLU A 6 55.68 -2.97 12.93
C GLU A 6 54.32 -3.64 13.21
N GLU A 7 54.03 -3.98 14.48
CA GLU A 7 52.73 -4.55 14.84
C GLU A 7 51.60 -3.53 14.65
N ASN A 8 51.82 -2.25 14.96
CA ASN A 8 50.86 -1.18 14.67
C ASN A 8 50.59 -1.04 13.16
N ALA A 9 51.61 -1.17 12.31
CA ALA A 9 51.45 -1.14 10.86
C ALA A 9 50.63 -2.35 10.37
N ARG A 10 50.88 -3.54 10.91
CA ARG A 10 50.12 -4.76 10.60
C ARG A 10 48.65 -4.64 10.98
N GLN A 11 48.36 -4.09 12.16
CA GLN A 11 46.98 -3.87 12.62
C GLN A 11 46.27 -2.79 11.80
N ARG A 12 46.99 -1.75 11.36
CA ARG A 12 46.45 -0.72 10.46
C ARG A 12 46.03 -1.32 9.12
N ALA A 13 46.87 -2.13 8.49
CA ALA A 13 46.53 -2.77 7.22
C ALA A 13 45.28 -3.67 7.32
N ARG A 14 45.15 -4.44 8.41
CA ARG A 14 43.93 -5.25 8.68
C ARG A 14 42.69 -4.38 8.85
N ARG A 15 42.82 -3.24 9.52
CA ARG A 15 41.71 -2.30 9.71
C ARG A 15 41.27 -1.68 8.39
N GLU A 16 42.22 -1.27 7.55
CA GLU A 16 41.94 -0.70 6.22
C GLU A 16 41.22 -1.71 5.32
N GLU A 17 41.66 -2.98 5.32
CA GLU A 17 40.97 -4.04 4.56
C GLU A 17 39.54 -4.26 5.06
N ARG A 18 39.33 -4.27 6.38
CA ARG A 18 37.99 -4.41 6.96
C ARG A 18 37.08 -3.23 6.61
N ILE A 19 37.57 -2.00 6.76
CA ILE A 19 36.81 -0.78 6.42
C ILE A 19 36.40 -0.82 4.95
N ARG A 20 37.30 -1.20 4.04
CA ARG A 20 36.97 -1.32 2.62
C ARG A 20 35.84 -2.32 2.36
N LYS A 21 35.86 -3.49 3.01
CA LYS A 21 34.78 -4.48 2.89
C LYS A 21 33.46 -3.96 3.46
N GLU A 22 33.49 -3.31 4.62
CA GLU A 22 32.32 -2.69 5.24
C GLU A 22 31.73 -1.58 4.35
N GLU A 23 32.56 -0.75 3.72
CA GLU A 23 32.11 0.28 2.77
C GLU A 23 31.46 -0.32 1.51
N GLU A 24 32.04 -1.37 0.95
CA GLU A 24 31.47 -2.08 -0.20
C GLU A 24 30.11 -2.71 0.16
N GLU A 25 29.99 -3.30 1.34
CA GLU A 25 28.74 -3.87 1.82
C GLU A 25 27.69 -2.80 2.12
N GLN A 26 28.06 -1.70 2.76
CA GLN A 26 27.17 -0.56 2.98
C GLN A 26 26.67 0.03 1.66
N LYS A 27 27.52 0.12 0.62
CA LYS A 27 27.10 0.58 -0.71
C LYS A 27 26.04 -0.36 -1.29
N LYS A 28 26.25 -1.68 -1.22
CA LYS A 28 25.26 -2.67 -1.68
C LYS A 28 23.94 -2.56 -0.93
N GLN A 29 23.98 -2.45 0.40
CA GLN A 29 22.79 -2.30 1.22
C GLN A 29 22.01 -1.01 0.90
N LYS A 30 22.72 0.11 0.66
CA LYS A 30 22.09 1.38 0.26
C LYS A 30 21.36 1.27 -1.08
N VAL A 31 21.98 0.63 -2.07
CA VAL A 31 21.35 0.41 -3.39
C VAL A 31 20.11 -0.46 -3.23
N GLN A 32 20.22 -1.59 -2.53
CA GLN A 32 19.09 -2.49 -2.32
C GLN A 32 17.92 -1.83 -1.56
N ALA A 33 18.24 -1.01 -0.56
CA ALA A 33 17.24 -0.25 0.19
C ALA A 33 16.54 0.79 -0.69
N ALA A 34 17.29 1.48 -1.55
CA ALA A 34 16.72 2.44 -2.50
C ALA A 34 15.79 1.76 -3.51
N GLU A 35 16.19 0.63 -4.08
CA GLU A 35 15.35 -0.16 -5.00
C GLU A 35 14.07 -0.65 -4.32
N ASN A 36 14.18 -1.18 -3.10
CA ASN A 36 13.01 -1.65 -2.35
C ASN A 36 12.06 -0.51 -2.02
N LYS A 37 12.59 0.68 -1.68
CA LYS A 37 11.78 1.87 -1.43
C LYS A 37 11.08 2.33 -2.72
N ALA A 38 11.77 2.32 -3.85
CA ALA A 38 11.18 2.67 -5.14
C ALA A 38 10.03 1.73 -5.52
N LYS A 39 10.22 0.41 -5.41
CA LYS A 39 9.17 -0.58 -5.69
C LYS A 39 7.94 -0.42 -4.79
N LYS A 40 8.15 -0.19 -3.49
CA LYS A 40 7.04 0.07 -2.55
C LYS A 40 6.28 1.34 -2.90
N MET A 41 7.00 2.40 -3.27
CA MET A 41 6.38 3.66 -3.69
C MET A 41 5.56 3.49 -4.97
N GLU A 42 6.10 2.79 -5.97
CA GLU A 42 5.40 2.52 -7.23
C GLU A 42 4.11 1.72 -7.00
N ALA A 43 4.17 0.67 -6.18
CA ALA A 43 3.00 -0.12 -5.82
C ALA A 43 1.93 0.72 -5.11
N PHE A 44 2.34 1.57 -4.18
CA PHE A 44 1.44 2.48 -3.46
C PHE A 44 0.79 3.51 -4.41
N LEU A 45 1.58 4.12 -5.31
CA LEU A 45 1.06 5.08 -6.28
C LEU A 45 0.01 4.42 -7.20
N LYS A 46 0.27 3.20 -7.67
CA LYS A 46 -0.66 2.45 -8.52
C LYS A 46 -1.95 2.09 -7.79
N GLU A 47 -1.86 1.73 -6.51
CA GLU A 47 -3.04 1.48 -5.67
C GLU A 47 -3.89 2.75 -5.52
N LYS A 48 -3.25 3.88 -5.21
CA LYS A 48 -3.93 5.17 -5.07
C LYS A 48 -4.54 5.67 -6.37
N GLU A 49 -3.86 5.46 -7.50
CA GLU A 49 -4.41 5.78 -8.82
C GLU A 49 -5.69 4.98 -9.09
N ARG A 50 -5.70 3.68 -8.75
CA ARG A 50 -6.90 2.85 -8.88
C ARG A 50 -8.05 3.34 -7.99
N GLU A 51 -7.77 3.72 -6.75
CA GLU A 51 -8.77 4.30 -5.84
C GLU A 51 -9.37 5.59 -6.43
N VAL A 52 -8.53 6.47 -6.99
CA VAL A 52 -9.00 7.72 -7.61
C VAL A 52 -9.88 7.44 -8.82
N LEU A 53 -9.48 6.52 -9.69
CA LEU A 53 -10.28 6.14 -10.86
C LEU A 53 -11.63 5.53 -10.45
N GLN A 54 -11.64 4.68 -9.43
CA GLN A 54 -12.89 4.13 -8.88
C GLN A 54 -13.80 5.24 -8.36
N LEU A 55 -13.25 6.18 -7.59
CA LEU A 55 -14.02 7.31 -7.06
C LEU A 55 -14.55 8.24 -8.17
N GLN A 56 -13.79 8.44 -9.24
CA GLN A 56 -14.26 9.20 -10.41
C GLN A 56 -15.49 8.56 -11.07
N GLU A 57 -15.52 7.23 -11.16
CA GLU A 57 -16.69 6.51 -11.67
C GLU A 57 -17.87 6.57 -10.70
N GLU A 58 -17.64 6.37 -9.40
CA GLU A 58 -18.67 6.47 -8.37
C GLU A 58 -19.26 7.88 -8.27
N ALA A 59 -18.43 8.92 -8.44
CA ALA A 59 -18.85 10.31 -8.38
C ALA A 59 -19.89 10.69 -9.45
N LYS A 60 -19.90 10.00 -10.60
CA LYS A 60 -20.94 10.19 -11.63
C LYS A 60 -22.34 9.83 -11.11
N SER A 61 -22.43 8.98 -10.10
CA SER A 61 -23.69 8.55 -9.51
C SER A 61 -24.18 9.45 -8.38
N PHE A 62 -23.38 10.43 -7.93
CA PHE A 62 -23.71 11.29 -6.80
C PHE A 62 -24.92 12.19 -7.09
N ILE A 63 -25.63 12.51 -6.02
CA ILE A 63 -26.77 13.42 -6.06
C ILE A 63 -26.23 14.85 -6.12
N THR A 64 -26.62 15.58 -7.14
CA THR A 64 -26.32 17.01 -7.33
C THR A 64 -27.64 17.79 -7.35
N PRO A 65 -27.63 19.12 -7.15
CA PRO A 65 -28.86 19.92 -7.19
C PRO A 65 -29.67 19.73 -8.48
N GLU A 66 -29.01 19.44 -9.61
CA GLU A 66 -29.65 19.26 -10.91
C GLU A 66 -30.35 17.91 -11.08
N ASN A 67 -29.88 16.86 -10.39
CA ASN A 67 -30.46 15.51 -10.50
C ASN A 67 -31.32 15.11 -9.28
N LEU A 68 -31.47 16.01 -8.31
CA LEU A 68 -32.09 15.74 -7.01
C LEU A 68 -33.53 15.23 -7.15
N ASP A 69 -34.39 15.95 -7.87
CA ASP A 69 -35.81 15.60 -7.99
C ASP A 69 -36.00 14.23 -8.67
N ALA A 70 -35.27 13.98 -9.75
CA ALA A 70 -35.30 12.70 -10.46
C ALA A 70 -34.83 11.53 -9.56
N ARG A 71 -33.82 11.76 -8.71
CA ARG A 71 -33.33 10.75 -7.76
C ARG A 71 -34.32 10.48 -6.64
N ILE A 72 -35.10 11.48 -6.21
CA ILE A 72 -36.15 11.29 -5.21
C ILE A 72 -37.26 10.38 -5.76
N GLU A 73 -37.73 10.66 -6.98
CA GLU A 73 -38.75 9.82 -7.65
C GLU A 73 -38.25 8.39 -7.84
N GLU A 74 -37.03 8.21 -8.37
CA GLU A 74 -36.42 6.88 -8.55
C GLU A 74 -36.38 6.06 -7.25
N CYS A 75 -36.05 6.71 -6.12
CA CYS A 75 -35.97 6.07 -4.80
C CYS A 75 -37.35 5.71 -4.23
N LEU A 76 -38.38 6.49 -4.53
CA LEU A 76 -39.75 6.20 -4.10
C LEU A 76 -40.33 5.02 -4.88
N ASP A 77 -40.04 4.95 -6.19
CA ASP A 77 -40.51 3.87 -7.06
C ASP A 77 -39.75 2.55 -6.83
N ASN A 78 -38.48 2.61 -6.41
CA ASN A 78 -37.61 1.44 -6.22
C ASN A 78 -37.10 1.33 -4.79
N PRO A 79 -37.92 0.86 -3.83
CA PRO A 79 -37.45 0.63 -2.49
C PRO A 79 -36.35 -0.46 -2.50
N ARG A 80 -35.33 -0.30 -1.64
CA ARG A 80 -34.25 -1.29 -1.47
C ARG A 80 -34.32 -1.97 -0.11
N ASN A 81 -34.22 -3.30 -0.08
CA ASN A 81 -34.22 -4.09 1.14
C ASN A 81 -32.82 -4.61 1.45
N TYR A 82 -32.30 -4.22 2.61
CA TYR A 82 -31.03 -4.71 3.13
C TYR A 82 -31.21 -5.82 4.17
N ASN A 83 -32.45 -6.29 4.43
CA ASN A 83 -32.70 -7.38 5.37
C ASN A 83 -32.25 -8.71 4.77
N PHE A 84 -31.30 -9.35 5.47
CA PHE A 84 -30.88 -10.70 5.19
C PHE A 84 -30.75 -11.52 6.47
N ALA A 85 -31.00 -12.82 6.38
CA ALA A 85 -30.83 -13.77 7.48
C ALA A 85 -29.51 -14.53 7.32
N ILE A 86 -28.85 -14.87 8.43
CA ILE A 86 -27.61 -15.67 8.47
C ILE A 86 -27.85 -16.93 9.30
N ASP A 87 -27.37 -18.10 8.84
CA ASP A 87 -27.42 -19.36 9.61
C ASP A 87 -26.28 -19.47 10.65
N LYS A 88 -26.26 -20.58 11.40
CA LYS A 88 -25.22 -20.83 12.41
C LYS A 88 -23.85 -21.06 11.78
N GLU A 89 -23.80 -21.41 10.51
CA GLU A 89 -22.61 -21.63 9.69
C GLU A 89 -22.13 -20.35 8.97
N GLY A 90 -22.81 -19.22 9.16
CA GLY A 90 -22.44 -17.92 8.60
C GLY A 90 -22.91 -17.68 7.15
N ARG A 91 -23.79 -18.53 6.60
CA ARG A 91 -24.32 -18.39 5.23
C ARG A 91 -25.57 -17.52 5.21
N ILE A 92 -25.73 -16.74 4.16
CA ILE A 92 -26.91 -15.89 3.96
C ILE A 92 -28.07 -16.75 3.42
N VAL A 93 -29.17 -16.83 4.16
CA VAL A 93 -30.25 -17.81 3.91
C VAL A 93 -31.49 -17.20 3.25
N GLN A 94 -31.80 -15.93 3.53
CA GLN A 94 -32.88 -15.22 2.85
C GLN A 94 -32.50 -13.77 2.62
N ARG A 95 -32.80 -13.28 1.42
CA ARG A 95 -32.81 -11.86 1.08
C ARG A 95 -34.29 -11.51 0.89
N THR A 96 -34.82 -10.66 1.75
CA THR A 96 -36.25 -10.32 1.70
C THR A 96 -36.50 -9.50 0.42
N VAL A 97 -37.33 -10.01 -0.49
CA VAL A 97 -37.71 -9.28 -1.71
C VAL A 97 -38.73 -8.21 -1.34
N LEU A 98 -38.56 -6.99 -1.87
CA LEU A 98 -39.62 -5.98 -1.83
C LEU A 98 -40.63 -6.32 -2.93
N SER A 99 -41.90 -6.41 -2.54
CA SER A 99 -43.05 -6.49 -3.45
C SER A 99 -43.52 -5.10 -3.83
#